data_AF-F7S7D4-F1
#
_entry.id   AF-F7S7D4-F1
#
_cell.length_a   1.000
_cell.length_b   1.000
_cell.length_c   1.000
_cell.angle_alpha   90.00
_cell.angle_beta   90.00
_cell.angle_gamma   90.00
#
_symmetry.space_group_name_H-M   'P 1'
#
loop_
_entity.id
_entity.type
_entity.pdbx_description
1 polymer ?
#
loop_
_entity_poly.entity_id
_entity_poly.type
_entity_poly.pdbx_seq_one_letter_code
_entity_poly.pdbx_strand_id
1 'polypeptide(L)'
;MLLLLTSLLALGAAPAPLGAVAIAAPLQPAPALARIMNDIRANHWTEAETLAAAQPDRLVARLVTYYRVLDPGAASETEIAAFMARYPDWPEQGILARRWNEALAADPDDATVRRECRTRLPETAAAN
;
A
#
# COMPACT_ATOMS: atom_id res chain seq x y z
N MET A 1 -76.89 -1.51 47.85
CA MET A 1 -76.63 -2.93 48.17
C MET A 1 -75.66 -3.44 47.11
N LEU A 2 -74.56 -4.08 47.54
CA LEU A 2 -73.40 -4.53 46.76
C LEU A 2 -73.72 -5.25 45.43
N LEU A 3 -72.80 -5.16 44.47
CA LEU A 3 -72.11 -6.27 43.76
C LEU A 3 -71.29 -5.66 42.59
N LEU A 4 -69.97 -5.46 42.72
CA LEU A 4 -68.85 -6.42 42.51
C LEU A 4 -68.43 -6.58 41.03
N LEU A 5 -67.13 -6.34 40.77
CA LEU A 5 -66.28 -6.95 39.73
C LEU A 5 -66.62 -6.60 38.26
N THR A 6 -65.74 -6.46 37.29
CA THR A 6 -64.29 -6.67 37.09
C THR A 6 -64.07 -6.15 35.67
N SER A 7 -63.03 -5.37 35.39
CA SER A 7 -62.43 -5.38 34.05
C SER A 7 -60.97 -5.00 34.13
N LEU A 8 -60.17 -6.04 33.93
CA LEU A 8 -58.73 -6.13 33.98
C LEU A 8 -58.06 -4.97 33.22
N LEU A 9 -57.13 -4.29 33.89
CA LEU A 9 -56.00 -3.67 33.19
C LEU A 9 -55.21 -4.81 32.54
N ALA A 10 -55.38 -4.99 31.23
CA ALA A 10 -54.45 -5.78 30.43
C ALA A 10 -53.16 -4.95 30.29
N LEU A 11 -52.24 -5.16 31.23
CA LEU A 11 -50.87 -4.67 31.13
C LEU A 11 -50.18 -5.48 30.03
N GLY A 12 -50.27 -4.99 28.79
CA GLY A 12 -49.55 -5.55 27.66
C GLY A 12 -48.05 -5.38 27.90
N ALA A 13 -47.35 -6.49 28.19
CA ALA A 13 -45.91 -6.53 28.17
C ALA A 13 -45.43 -6.26 26.74
N ALA A 14 -44.95 -5.04 26.50
CA ALA A 14 -44.28 -4.70 25.25
C ALA A 14 -43.01 -5.57 25.14
N PRO A 15 -42.84 -6.38 24.07
CA PRO A 15 -41.60 -7.10 23.86
C PRO A 15 -40.50 -6.06 23.62
N ALA A 16 -39.48 -6.07 24.47
CA ALA A 16 -38.29 -5.25 24.26
C ALA A 16 -37.67 -5.63 22.90
N PRO A 17 -37.33 -4.66 22.04
CA PRO A 17 -36.65 -4.97 20.78
C PRO A 17 -35.30 -5.60 21.13
N LEU A 18 -35.13 -6.86 20.78
CA LEU A 18 -33.82 -7.51 20.73
C LEU A 18 -32.94 -6.64 19.85
N GLY A 19 -31.99 -5.92 20.46
CA GLY A 19 -31.09 -5.02 19.76
C GLY A 19 -30.34 -5.81 18.69
N ALA A 20 -30.65 -5.52 17.42
CA ALA A 20 -29.88 -6.04 16.31
C ALA A 20 -28.46 -5.49 16.43
N VAL A 21 -27.50 -6.37 16.70
CA VAL A 21 -26.08 -6.04 16.58
C VAL A 21 -25.84 -5.76 15.10
N ALA A 22 -25.63 -4.49 14.75
CA ALA A 22 -25.24 -4.11 13.41
C ALA A 22 -23.84 -4.68 13.14
N ILE A 23 -23.80 -5.81 12.43
CA ILE A 23 -22.55 -6.35 11.92
C ILE A 23 -22.11 -5.39 10.81
N ALA A 24 -21.01 -4.66 11.04
CA ALA A 24 -20.49 -3.74 10.04
C ALA A 24 -20.23 -4.50 8.73
N ALA A 25 -20.71 -3.94 7.61
CA ALA A 25 -20.42 -4.49 6.30
C ALA A 25 -18.89 -4.56 6.08
N PRO A 26 -18.38 -5.58 5.37
CA PRO A 26 -16.95 -5.69 5.11
C PRO A 26 -16.46 -4.44 4.38
N LEU A 27 -15.33 -3.90 4.85
CA LEU A 27 -14.69 -2.73 4.25
C LEU A 27 -14.28 -3.09 2.81
N GLN A 28 -14.98 -2.53 1.83
CA GLN A 28 -14.60 -2.68 0.43
C GLN A 28 -13.48 -1.69 0.12
N PRO A 29 -12.36 -2.12 -0.49
CA PRO A 29 -11.33 -1.19 -0.90
C PRO A 29 -11.91 -0.20 -1.92
N ALA A 30 -11.51 1.07 -1.80
CA ALA A 30 -11.94 2.09 -2.75
C ALA A 30 -11.60 1.65 -4.18
N PRO A 31 -12.52 1.78 -5.17
CA PRO A 31 -12.30 1.27 -6.52
C PRO A 31 -11.01 1.78 -7.18
N ALA A 32 -10.59 3.01 -6.87
CA ALA A 32 -9.33 3.57 -7.36
C ALA A 32 -8.09 2.83 -6.83
N LEU A 33 -8.07 2.46 -5.54
CA LEU A 33 -6.96 1.71 -4.94
C LEU A 33 -6.87 0.30 -5.53
N ALA A 34 -8.02 -0.35 -5.75
CA ALA A 34 -8.06 -1.65 -6.40
C ALA A 34 -7.50 -1.58 -7.83
N ARG A 35 -7.83 -0.51 -8.58
CA ARG A 35 -7.29 -0.29 -9.92
C ARG A 35 -5.78 -0.05 -9.93
N ILE A 36 -5.26 0.79 -9.03
CA ILE A 36 -3.80 1.00 -8.89
C ILE A 36 -3.07 -0.33 -8.69
N MET A 37 -3.58 -1.20 -7.80
CA MET A 37 -2.96 -2.50 -7.56
C MET A 37 -3.09 -3.46 -8.76
N ASN A 38 -4.14 -3.33 -9.56
CA ASN A 38 -4.26 -4.08 -10.82
C ASN A 38 -3.24 -3.61 -11.85
N ASP A 39 -3.04 -2.29 -11.97
CA ASP A 39 -2.06 -1.69 -12.88
C ASP A 39 -0.63 -2.08 -12.47
N ILE A 40 -0.30 -2.05 -11.17
CA ILE A 40 0.99 -2.57 -10.64
C ILE A 40 1.20 -4.04 -11.05
N ARG A 41 0.20 -4.90 -10.83
CA ARG A 41 0.31 -6.34 -11.16
C ARG A 41 0.45 -6.62 -12.65
N ALA A 42 0.00 -5.69 -13.49
CA ALA A 42 0.12 -5.77 -14.95
C ALA A 42 1.35 -5.02 -15.49
N ASN A 43 2.22 -4.49 -14.62
CA ASN A 43 3.36 -3.63 -14.99
C ASN A 43 2.96 -2.38 -15.79
N HIS A 44 1.71 -1.92 -15.63
CA HIS A 44 1.20 -0.66 -16.17
C HIS A 44 1.62 0.51 -15.27
N TRP A 45 2.93 0.73 -15.18
CA TRP A 45 3.54 1.65 -14.22
C TRP A 45 3.05 3.09 -14.38
N THR A 46 2.98 3.58 -15.61
CA THR A 46 2.53 4.95 -15.92
C THR A 46 1.09 5.19 -15.46
N GLU A 47 0.20 4.22 -15.71
CA GLU A 47 -1.21 4.28 -15.30
C GLU A 47 -1.32 4.25 -13.77
N ALA A 48 -0.60 3.36 -13.11
CA ALA A 48 -0.56 3.26 -11.65
C ALA A 48 -0.07 4.56 -11.01
N GLU A 49 1.03 5.13 -11.51
CA GLU A 49 1.60 6.38 -11.01
C GLU A 49 0.64 7.56 -11.21
N THR A 50 0.01 7.65 -12.39
CA THR A 50 -0.97 8.70 -12.69
C THR A 50 -2.17 8.64 -11.74
N LEU A 51 -2.73 7.44 -11.53
CA LEU A 51 -3.87 7.27 -10.62
C LEU A 51 -3.48 7.51 -9.15
N ALA A 52 -2.28 7.10 -8.75
CA ALA A 52 -1.78 7.27 -7.40
C ALA A 52 -1.48 8.74 -7.08
N ALA A 53 -0.97 9.52 -8.05
CA ALA A 53 -0.74 10.95 -7.90
C ALA A 53 -2.03 11.75 -7.61
N ALA A 54 -3.17 11.24 -8.08
CA ALA A 54 -4.49 11.80 -7.83
C ALA A 54 -5.08 11.43 -6.46
N GLN A 55 -4.46 10.54 -5.69
CA GLN A 55 -4.95 10.16 -4.37
C GLN A 55 -4.60 11.21 -3.31
N PRO A 56 -5.50 11.46 -2.34
CA PRO A 56 -5.23 12.41 -1.26
C PRO A 56 -4.09 11.94 -0.34
N ASP A 57 -3.97 10.63 -0.12
CA ASP A 57 -2.89 10.05 0.66
C ASP A 57 -1.64 9.88 -0.20
N ARG A 58 -0.59 10.63 0.13
CA ARG A 58 0.71 10.60 -0.56
C ARG A 58 1.45 9.27 -0.40
N LEU A 59 1.09 8.46 0.60
CA LEU A 59 1.65 7.11 0.76
C LEU A 59 1.33 6.23 -0.46
N VAL A 60 0.17 6.42 -1.10
CA VAL A 60 -0.23 5.62 -2.26
C VAL A 60 0.76 5.77 -3.40
N ALA A 61 1.13 7.00 -3.77
CA ALA A 61 2.13 7.26 -4.81
C ALA A 61 3.49 6.64 -4.45
N ARG A 62 3.90 6.73 -3.18
CA ARG A 62 5.15 6.14 -2.72
C ARG A 62 5.14 4.60 -2.79
N LEU A 63 4.01 3.96 -2.50
CA LEU A 63 3.85 2.52 -2.66
C LEU A 63 3.94 2.08 -4.12
N VAL A 64 3.37 2.85 -5.07
CA VAL A 64 3.56 2.56 -6.50
C VAL A 64 5.03 2.61 -6.87
N THR A 65 5.74 3.67 -6.48
CA THR A 65 7.19 3.78 -6.74
C THR A 65 7.95 2.62 -6.10
N TYR A 66 7.61 2.24 -4.86
CA TYR A 66 8.23 1.11 -4.17
C TYR A 66 8.05 -0.21 -4.93
N TYR A 67 6.84 -0.54 -5.39
CA TYR A 67 6.62 -1.75 -6.17
C TYR A 67 7.37 -1.71 -7.50
N ARG A 68 7.45 -0.54 -8.15
CA ARG A 68 8.22 -0.38 -9.40
C ARG A 68 9.71 -0.60 -9.20
N VAL A 69 10.33 -0.04 -8.16
CA VAL A 69 11.77 -0.23 -7.89
C VAL A 69 12.13 -1.66 -7.46
N LEU A 70 11.13 -2.46 -7.08
CA LEU A 70 11.31 -3.89 -6.81
C LEU A 70 11.21 -4.77 -8.07
N ASP A 71 10.55 -4.30 -9.13
CA ASP A 71 10.38 -5.04 -10.38
C ASP A 71 11.68 -4.96 -11.23
N PRO A 72 12.32 -6.10 -11.57
CA PRO A 72 13.55 -6.09 -12.35
C PRO A 72 13.40 -5.34 -13.68
N GLY A 73 14.25 -4.33 -13.91
CA GLY A 73 14.27 -3.56 -15.14
C GLY A 73 13.17 -2.48 -15.27
N ALA A 74 12.28 -2.34 -14.28
CA ALA A 74 11.25 -1.29 -14.27
C ALA A 74 11.74 0.05 -13.69
N ALA A 75 12.94 0.08 -13.12
CA ALA A 75 13.61 1.28 -12.64
C ALA A 75 15.11 1.18 -12.90
N SER A 76 15.72 2.32 -13.21
CA SER A 76 17.18 2.48 -13.28
C SER A 76 17.82 2.46 -11.89
N GLU A 77 19.12 2.18 -11.84
CA GLU A 77 19.96 2.34 -10.67
C GLU A 77 19.87 3.75 -10.09
N THR A 78 19.84 4.78 -10.93
CA THR A 78 19.67 6.17 -10.49
C THR A 78 18.33 6.38 -9.77
N GLU A 79 17.23 5.82 -10.27
CA GLU A 79 15.91 5.91 -9.63
C GLU A 79 15.84 5.15 -8.30
N ILE A 80 16.42 3.95 -8.25
CA ILE A 80 16.44 3.14 -7.03
C ILE A 80 17.27 3.84 -5.95
N ALA A 81 18.46 4.36 -6.30
CA ALA A 81 19.32 5.11 -5.40
C ALA A 81 18.61 6.37 -4.87
N ALA A 82 17.91 7.10 -5.73
CA ALA A 82 17.14 8.27 -5.35
C ALA A 82 16.01 7.91 -4.37
N PHE A 83 15.31 6.79 -4.58
CA PHE A 83 14.27 6.32 -3.66
C PHE A 83 14.84 5.98 -2.28
N MET A 84 15.93 5.21 -2.23
CA MET A 84 16.61 4.84 -0.99
C MET A 84 17.10 6.06 -0.21
N ALA A 85 17.76 7.01 -0.90
CA ALA A 85 18.27 8.24 -0.29
C ALA A 85 17.13 9.15 0.22
N ARG A 86 16.00 9.18 -0.49
CA ARG A 86 14.83 9.97 -0.10
C ARG A 86 14.11 9.38 1.11
N TYR A 87 14.12 8.06 1.27
CA TYR A 87 13.40 7.35 2.33
C TYR A 87 14.31 6.34 3.04
N PRO A 88 15.27 6.79 3.87
CA PRO A 88 16.24 5.91 4.52
C PRO A 88 15.59 4.92 5.50
N ASP A 89 14.46 5.30 6.13
CA ASP A 89 13.71 4.45 7.06
C ASP A 89 12.65 3.57 6.36
N TRP A 90 12.59 3.59 5.02
CA TRP A 90 11.66 2.73 4.29
C TRP A 90 12.04 1.26 4.52
N PRO A 91 11.07 0.35 4.69
CA PRO A 91 11.35 -1.06 4.91
C PRO A 91 12.16 -1.68 3.76
N GLU A 92 12.81 -2.81 4.06
CA GLU A 92 13.52 -3.63 3.08
C GLU A 92 14.67 -2.91 2.33
N GLN A 93 15.41 -2.03 3.00
CA GLN A 93 16.60 -1.37 2.41
C GLN A 93 17.60 -2.35 1.80
N GLY A 94 17.77 -3.54 2.39
CA GLY A 94 18.64 -4.58 1.82
C GLY A 94 18.12 -5.14 0.49
N ILE A 95 16.80 -5.27 0.31
CA ILE A 95 16.22 -5.68 -0.96
C ILE A 95 16.41 -4.56 -2.00
N LEU A 96 16.18 -3.31 -1.61
CA LEU A 96 16.41 -2.15 -2.49
C LEU A 96 17.88 -2.04 -2.91
N ALA A 97 18.83 -2.25 -2.00
CA ALA A 97 20.26 -2.28 -2.31
C ALA A 97 20.60 -3.39 -3.30
N ARG A 98 20.00 -4.57 -3.14
CA ARG A 98 20.14 -5.68 -4.10
C ARG A 98 19.58 -5.32 -5.47
N ARG A 99 18.42 -4.66 -5.55
CA ARG A 99 17.83 -4.20 -6.82
C ARG A 99 18.69 -3.14 -7.50
N TRP A 100 19.23 -2.21 -6.72
CA TRP A 100 20.18 -1.22 -7.21
C TRP A 100 21.43 -1.88 -7.80
N ASN A 101 22.03 -2.86 -7.11
CA ASN A 101 23.18 -3.61 -7.63
C ASN A 101 22.87 -4.31 -8.96
N GLU A 102 21.68 -4.92 -9.08
CA GLU A 102 21.26 -5.59 -10.32
C GLU A 102 21.08 -4.61 -11.47
N ALA A 103 20.45 -3.45 -11.22
CA ALA A 103 20.30 -2.41 -12.22
C ALA A 103 21.66 -1.83 -12.64
N LEU A 104 22.54 -1.54 -11.67
CA LEU A 104 23.89 -1.03 -11.90
C LEU A 104 24.74 -2.00 -12.74
N ALA A 105 24.61 -3.31 -12.50
CA ALA A 105 25.31 -4.34 -13.27
C ALA A 105 24.76 -4.51 -14.71
N ALA A 106 23.51 -4.11 -14.95
CA ALA A 106 22.87 -4.18 -16.25
C ALA A 106 23.04 -2.88 -17.08
N ASP A 107 23.48 -1.78 -16.45
CA ASP A 107 23.65 -0.48 -17.10
C ASP A 107 24.85 -0.50 -18.07
N PRO A 108 24.64 -0.26 -19.38
CA PRO A 108 25.73 -0.22 -20.36
C PRO A 108 26.52 1.11 -20.33
N ASP A 109 26.06 2.15 -19.62
CA ASP A 109 26.76 3.43 -19.51
C ASP A 109 27.74 3.44 -18.35
N ASP A 110 29.00 3.12 -18.64
CA ASP A 110 30.11 3.21 -17.69
C ASP A 110 30.23 4.57 -16.99
N ALA A 111 29.82 5.68 -17.63
CA ALA A 111 29.87 6.99 -17.00
C ALA A 111 28.84 7.10 -15.86
N THR A 112 27.66 6.52 -16.05
CA THR A 112 26.63 6.39 -15.02
C THR A 112 27.07 5.44 -13.93
N VAL A 113 27.54 4.24 -14.26
CA VAL A 113 28.06 3.28 -13.27
C VAL A 113 29.16 3.90 -12.40
N ARG A 114 30.12 4.63 -12.99
CA ARG A 114 31.17 5.32 -12.22
C ARG A 114 30.63 6.43 -11.32
N ARG A 115 29.60 7.17 -11.76
CA ARG A 115 28.98 8.23 -10.95
C ARG A 115 28.29 7.65 -9.73
N GLU A 116 27.52 6.59 -9.93
CA GLU A 116 26.81 5.87 -8.88
C GLU A 116 27.79 5.28 -7.86
N CYS A 117 28.83 4.58 -8.33
CA CYS A 117 29.88 3.99 -7.48
C CYS A 117 30.68 5.00 -6.64
N ARG A 118 30.74 6.28 -7.04
CA ARG A 118 31.36 7.35 -6.21
C ARG A 118 30.48 7.75 -5.02
N THR A 119 29.17 7.50 -5.12
CA THR A 119 28.19 7.87 -4.09
C THR A 119 27.95 6.72 -3.12
N ARG A 120 27.86 5.48 -3.63
CA ARG A 120 27.66 4.26 -2.86
C ARG A 120 28.41 3.11 -3.52
N LEU A 121 29.01 2.23 -2.72
CA LEU A 121 29.63 1.01 -3.25
C LEU A 121 28.59 -0.13 -3.34
N PRO A 122 28.68 -0.99 -4.38
CA PRO A 122 27.92 -2.23 -4.44
C PRO A 122 28.12 -3.09 -3.20
N GLU A 123 27.00 -3.49 -2.61
CA GLU A 123 27.02 -4.46 -1.53
C GLU A 123 27.30 -5.85 -2.11
N THR A 124 28.41 -6.46 -1.69
CA THR A 124 28.72 -7.84 -2.06
C THR A 124 28.34 -8.76 -0.91
N ALA A 125 28.09 -10.05 -1.20
CA ALA A 125 27.71 -11.05 -0.19
C ALA A 125 28.72 -11.21 0.97
N ALA A 126 29.93 -10.66 0.85
CA ALA A 126 30.95 -10.67 1.90
C ALA A 126 30.79 -9.54 2.94
N ALA A 127 29.85 -8.61 2.75
CA ALA A 127 29.66 -7.44 3.62
C ALA A 127 28.67 -7.65 4.77
N ASN A 128 28.13 -8.87 4.94
CA ASN A 128 27.22 -9.26 6.03
C ASN A 128 27.80 -10.40 6.86
#